data_AF-A0A1Z5SPJ3-F1
#
_entry.id   AF-A0A1Z5SPJ3-F1
#
_cell.length_a   1.000
_cell.length_b   1.000
_cell.length_c   1.000
_cell.angle_alpha   90.00
_cell.angle_beta   90.00
_cell.angle_gamma   90.00
#
_symmetry.space_group_name_H-M   'P 1'
#
loop_
_entity.id
_entity.type
_entity.pdbx_description
1 polymer ?
#
loop_
_entity_poly.entity_id
_entity_poly.type
_entity_poly.pdbx_seq_one_letter_code
_entity_poly.pdbx_strand_id
1 'polypeptide(L)'
;MKLNIKDIRYLTGDDWRVLQAVEQGSKNHEIVPTPLIAQIAGPRGGIGVHKCISNLAKVGLIAKVKNAKYDGYRLSYGGLDYLALNTHRKANSIFSLGNQIGVGKESDIYISAGPDGRQLILKLHRLGRISFRSVKANRDYLRKRSTGSWMYLSRLAAQKEHAFMRVLYREGFPVPEPVAWSRHTVVMEFIDAFPLRMIEKVPNPGKLYAELMDTIVRLARRGLIHGDFNEFNILIKEEGPDDKIKLTPIVIDFPQTVSTNHMNAKMYFDRDVACIKRYFERRLKYTSDVPGPFFADALKGADPELRLDVEVEASGFSKKMAKDLDRYVEAIGVEQEESDVIASAEDADEIGEEEEEFGEDDEDVVHETGEEDVQQDPEIDDPKLADQLGSLSVQDEFAVKPPTRADFGLAPLDLQSDADAVAEKVKGKKKASGWAI
;
A
#
# COMPACT_ATOMS: atom_id res chain seq x y z
N MET A 1 3.65 13.05 7.51
CA MET A 1 2.50 13.75 6.90
C MET A 1 1.27 12.84 6.97
N LYS A 2 0.20 13.31 7.62
CA LYS A 2 -1.09 12.61 7.68
C LYS A 2 -1.90 12.89 6.40
N LEU A 3 -2.74 11.95 5.98
CA LEU A 3 -3.59 12.13 4.80
C LEU A 3 -4.69 13.17 5.11
N ASN A 4 -4.72 14.28 4.37
CA ASN A 4 -5.81 15.26 4.43
C ASN A 4 -6.70 15.11 3.20
N ILE A 5 -7.97 14.76 3.37
CA ILE A 5 -8.92 14.51 2.27
C ILE A 5 -9.83 15.71 1.99
N LYS A 6 -9.79 16.77 2.80
CA LYS A 6 -10.72 17.91 2.68
C LYS A 6 -10.70 18.51 1.28
N ASP A 7 -9.51 18.58 0.68
CA ASP A 7 -9.28 19.26 -0.60
C ASP A 7 -9.66 18.41 -1.83
N ILE A 8 -9.92 17.11 -1.67
CA ILE A 8 -10.24 16.21 -2.79
C ILE A 8 -11.52 16.63 -3.53
N ARG A 9 -12.44 17.30 -2.83
CA ARG A 9 -13.73 17.77 -3.36
C ARG A 9 -13.61 19.05 -4.17
N TYR A 10 -12.54 19.83 -3.98
CA TYR A 10 -12.32 21.10 -4.68
C TYR A 10 -11.51 20.93 -5.97
N LEU A 11 -10.93 19.75 -6.22
CA LEU A 11 -10.18 19.48 -7.45
C LEU A 11 -11.10 19.29 -8.66
N THR A 12 -10.86 20.11 -9.68
CA THR A 12 -11.58 20.08 -10.95
C THR A 12 -11.08 18.95 -11.86
N GLY A 13 -11.82 18.67 -12.93
CA GLY A 13 -11.41 17.67 -13.92
C GLY A 13 -10.04 17.96 -14.56
N ASP A 14 -9.68 19.23 -14.71
CA ASP A 14 -8.39 19.64 -15.26
C ASP A 14 -7.26 19.50 -14.23
N ASP A 15 -7.51 19.78 -12.94
CA ASP A 15 -6.53 19.54 -11.88
C ASP A 15 -6.15 18.04 -11.81
N TRP A 16 -7.13 17.14 -11.95
CA TRP A 16 -6.87 15.70 -12.01
C TRP A 16 -6.02 15.29 -13.22
N ARG A 17 -6.24 15.91 -14.39
CA ARG A 17 -5.43 15.64 -15.60
C ARG A 17 -3.99 16.10 -15.41
N VAL A 18 -3.79 17.30 -14.86
CA VAL A 18 -2.46 17.84 -14.58
C VAL A 18 -1.73 17.00 -13.54
N LEU A 19 -2.41 16.59 -12.47
CA LEU A 19 -1.81 15.72 -11.45
C LEU A 19 -1.41 14.34 -12.04
N GLN A 20 -2.25 13.76 -12.91
CA GLN A 20 -1.92 12.53 -13.65
C GLN A 20 -0.74 12.73 -14.62
N ALA A 21 -0.65 13.90 -15.26
CA ALA A 21 0.47 14.24 -16.13
C ALA A 21 1.80 14.33 -15.36
N VAL A 22 1.77 14.92 -14.16
CA VAL A 22 2.94 14.93 -13.25
C VAL A 22 3.33 13.51 -12.85
N GLU A 23 2.37 12.65 -12.49
CA GLU A 23 2.67 11.24 -12.20
C GLU A 23 3.31 10.53 -13.41
N GLN A 24 2.74 10.69 -14.60
CA GLN A 24 3.27 10.06 -15.82
C GLN A 24 4.68 10.57 -16.14
N GLY A 25 4.93 11.88 -16.02
CA GLY A 25 6.26 12.46 -16.19
C GLY A 25 7.27 11.98 -15.14
N SER A 26 6.80 11.73 -13.92
CA SER A 26 7.64 11.31 -12.79
C SER A 26 8.27 9.92 -12.95
N LYS A 27 7.78 9.11 -13.89
CA LYS A 27 8.36 7.80 -14.23
C LYS A 27 9.79 7.91 -14.75
N ASN A 28 10.09 8.97 -15.50
CA ASN A 28 11.38 9.16 -16.16
C ASN A 28 12.18 10.34 -15.58
N HIS A 29 11.51 11.27 -14.88
CA HIS A 29 12.13 12.47 -14.35
C HIS A 29 11.79 12.63 -12.87
N GLU A 30 12.78 12.83 -12.00
CA GLU A 30 12.54 13.11 -10.59
C GLU A 30 11.81 14.46 -10.38
N ILE A 31 12.16 15.45 -11.21
CA ILE A 31 11.50 16.74 -11.29
C ILE A 31 10.92 16.83 -12.69
N VAL A 32 9.60 16.99 -12.82
CA VAL A 32 8.93 17.03 -14.12
C VAL A 32 8.92 18.48 -14.62
N PRO A 33 9.54 18.80 -15.77
CA PRO A 33 9.54 20.16 -16.31
C PRO A 33 8.13 20.66 -16.60
N THR A 34 7.86 21.94 -16.33
CA THR A 34 6.56 22.57 -16.60
C THR A 34 6.08 22.40 -18.05
N PRO A 35 6.93 22.55 -19.09
CA PRO A 35 6.52 22.29 -20.48
C PRO A 35 6.10 20.84 -20.72
N LEU A 36 6.78 19.88 -20.09
CA LEU A 36 6.45 18.46 -20.20
C LEU A 36 5.10 18.15 -19.55
N ILE A 37 4.79 18.78 -18.40
CA ILE A 37 3.47 18.65 -17.75
C ILE A 37 2.37 19.15 -18.70
N ALA A 38 2.57 20.30 -19.33
CA ALA A 38 1.61 20.86 -20.28
C ALA A 38 1.41 19.96 -21.52
N GLN A 39 2.50 19.40 -22.04
CA GLN A 39 2.46 18.47 -23.18
C GLN A 39 1.70 17.18 -22.86
N ILE A 40 1.93 16.58 -21.69
CA ILE A 40 1.27 15.33 -21.28
C ILE A 40 -0.20 15.58 -20.89
N ALA A 41 -0.53 16.72 -20.27
CA ALA A 41 -1.90 17.01 -19.81
C ALA A 41 -2.92 17.22 -20.96
N GLY A 42 -2.46 17.49 -22.19
CA GLY A 42 -3.26 17.39 -23.41
C GLY A 42 -3.59 18.71 -24.15
N PRO A 43 -4.36 18.62 -25.26
CA PRO A 43 -4.30 19.55 -26.40
C PRO A 43 -5.11 20.85 -26.29
N ARG A 44 -5.72 21.18 -25.13
CA ARG A 44 -6.40 22.49 -24.94
C ARG A 44 -5.41 23.62 -24.62
N GLY A 45 -4.29 23.64 -25.33
CA GLY A 45 -3.43 24.81 -25.50
C GLY A 45 -2.84 25.43 -24.24
N GLY A 46 -2.53 24.67 -23.18
CA GLY A 46 -1.79 25.19 -22.01
C GLY A 46 -2.51 26.28 -21.17
N ILE A 47 -3.64 26.81 -21.65
CA ILE A 47 -4.43 27.88 -21.04
C ILE A 47 -5.11 27.32 -19.79
N GLY A 48 -4.42 27.42 -18.66
CA GLY A 48 -4.89 26.96 -17.36
C GLY A 48 -4.00 25.92 -16.67
N VAL A 49 -3.01 25.34 -17.36
CA VAL A 49 -2.09 24.37 -16.73
C VAL A 49 -1.33 25.03 -15.58
N HIS A 50 -0.82 26.25 -15.77
CA HIS A 50 -0.14 27.00 -14.70
C HIS A 50 -1.06 27.25 -13.50
N LYS A 51 -2.34 27.57 -13.73
CA LYS A 51 -3.33 27.76 -12.65
C LYS A 51 -3.57 26.45 -11.89
N CYS A 52 -3.75 25.34 -12.61
CA CYS A 52 -3.89 24.02 -12.00
C CYS A 52 -2.64 23.62 -11.20
N ILE A 53 -1.44 23.85 -11.75
CA ILE A 53 -0.18 23.64 -11.05
C ILE A 53 -0.13 24.47 -9.75
N SER A 54 -0.49 25.75 -9.80
CA SER A 54 -0.55 26.58 -8.59
C SER A 54 -1.55 26.05 -7.56
N ASN A 55 -2.73 25.59 -8.00
CA ASN A 55 -3.74 25.00 -7.10
C ASN A 55 -3.22 23.71 -6.46
N LEU A 56 -2.66 22.80 -7.25
CA LEU A 56 -2.10 21.53 -6.77
C LEU A 56 -0.92 21.75 -5.82
N ALA A 57 -0.09 22.78 -6.09
CA ALA A 57 1.03 23.15 -5.23
C ALA A 57 0.57 23.76 -3.90
N LYS A 58 -0.47 24.60 -3.92
CA LYS A 58 -1.08 25.17 -2.70
C LYS A 58 -1.63 24.10 -1.76
N VAL A 59 -2.25 23.06 -2.31
CA VAL A 59 -2.76 21.90 -1.55
C VAL A 59 -1.60 20.95 -1.15
N GLY A 60 -0.41 21.12 -1.71
CA GLY A 60 0.76 20.28 -1.43
C GLY A 60 0.74 18.92 -2.13
N LEU A 61 -0.03 18.76 -3.22
CA LEU A 61 -0.08 17.53 -4.03
C LEU A 61 1.12 17.41 -4.97
N ILE A 62 1.68 18.56 -5.36
CA ILE A 62 2.95 18.68 -6.07
C ILE A 62 3.82 19.69 -5.35
N ALA A 63 5.13 19.57 -5.48
CA ALA A 63 6.07 20.49 -4.84
C ALA A 63 7.12 20.99 -5.83
N LYS A 64 7.47 22.27 -5.72
CA LYS A 64 8.63 22.84 -6.41
C LYS A 64 9.90 22.51 -5.61
N VAL A 65 10.97 22.14 -6.29
CA VAL A 65 12.25 21.82 -5.64
C VAL A 65 13.13 23.06 -5.64
N LYS A 66 13.55 23.51 -4.45
CA LYS A 66 14.51 24.62 -4.29
C LYS A 66 15.87 24.19 -4.84
N ASN A 67 16.57 25.06 -5.58
CA ASN A 67 17.90 24.82 -6.19
C ASN A 67 17.94 23.73 -7.29
N ALA A 68 16.81 23.46 -7.95
CA ALA A 68 16.79 22.58 -9.11
C ALA A 68 17.47 23.24 -10.32
N LYS A 69 18.15 22.44 -11.15
CA LYS A 69 18.81 22.91 -12.39
C LYS A 69 17.84 23.45 -13.44
N TYR A 70 16.58 23.05 -13.36
CA TYR A 70 15.51 23.47 -14.27
C TYR A 70 14.19 23.62 -13.50
N ASP A 71 13.32 24.49 -14.01
CA ASP A 71 12.00 24.70 -13.42
C ASP A 71 11.08 23.50 -13.63
N GLY A 72 10.47 23.04 -12.55
CA GLY A 72 9.59 21.88 -12.59
C GLY A 72 9.06 21.49 -11.22
N TYR A 73 8.22 20.45 -11.24
CA TYR A 73 7.48 19.99 -10.08
C TYR A 73 7.70 18.51 -9.85
N ARG A 74 7.79 18.11 -8.59
CA ARG A 74 7.79 16.71 -8.18
C ARG A 74 6.42 16.34 -7.61
N LEU A 75 6.04 15.08 -7.81
CA LEU A 75 4.86 14.52 -7.14
C LEU A 75 5.12 14.39 -5.64
N SER A 76 4.16 14.79 -4.81
CA SER A 76 4.21 14.55 -3.36
C SER A 76 3.47 13.25 -2.99
N TYR A 77 3.67 12.76 -1.77
CA TYR A 77 2.91 11.61 -1.27
C TYR A 77 1.41 11.91 -1.23
N GLY A 78 1.01 13.13 -0.84
CA GLY A 78 -0.38 13.56 -0.89
C GLY A 78 -0.94 13.52 -2.31
N GLY A 79 -0.15 13.92 -3.31
CA GLY A 79 -0.54 13.79 -4.72
C GLY A 79 -0.77 12.33 -5.12
N LEU A 80 0.13 11.42 -4.73
CA LEU A 80 -0.02 9.99 -4.99
C LEU A 80 -1.26 9.41 -4.29
N ASP A 81 -1.52 9.80 -3.04
CA ASP A 81 -2.72 9.38 -2.29
C ASP A 81 -3.99 9.81 -2.99
N TYR A 82 -4.06 11.06 -3.43
CA TYR A 82 -5.21 11.62 -4.11
C TYR A 82 -5.47 10.90 -5.43
N LEU A 83 -4.42 10.60 -6.20
CA LEU A 83 -4.53 9.82 -7.42
C LEU A 83 -5.06 8.40 -7.14
N ALA A 84 -4.59 7.75 -6.07
CA ALA A 84 -5.06 6.44 -5.67
C ALA A 84 -6.54 6.45 -5.26
N LEU A 85 -6.92 7.37 -4.37
CA LEU A 85 -8.30 7.58 -3.92
C LEU A 85 -9.25 7.91 -5.07
N ASN A 86 -8.84 8.79 -5.99
CA ASN A 86 -9.64 9.12 -7.17
C ASN A 86 -9.84 7.90 -8.09
N THR A 87 -8.86 7.00 -8.15
CA THR A 87 -8.98 5.75 -8.91
C THR A 87 -10.02 4.83 -8.26
N HIS A 88 -9.95 4.64 -6.94
CA HIS A 88 -10.94 3.85 -6.19
C HIS A 88 -12.35 4.43 -6.29
N ARG A 89 -12.47 5.77 -6.24
CA ARG A 89 -13.74 6.49 -6.46
C ARG A 89 -14.31 6.21 -7.84
N LYS A 90 -13.50 6.35 -8.89
CA LYS A 90 -13.93 6.12 -10.29
C LYS A 90 -14.33 4.66 -10.54
N ALA A 91 -13.67 3.72 -9.85
CA ALA A 91 -13.98 2.30 -9.90
C ALA A 91 -15.17 1.88 -9.02
N ASN A 92 -15.77 2.81 -8.25
CA ASN A 92 -16.80 2.54 -7.25
C ASN A 92 -16.36 1.52 -6.18
N SER A 93 -15.08 1.43 -5.86
CA SER A 93 -14.56 0.57 -4.79
C SER A 93 -14.66 1.23 -3.42
N ILE A 94 -14.52 2.57 -3.38
CA ILE A 94 -14.66 3.38 -2.16
C ILE A 94 -15.62 4.53 -2.45
N PHE A 95 -16.61 4.69 -1.58
CA PHE A 95 -17.56 5.79 -1.59
C PHE A 95 -17.22 6.89 -0.57
N SER A 96 -16.91 6.50 0.67
CA SER A 96 -16.49 7.42 1.73
C SER A 96 -15.26 6.91 2.47
N LEU A 97 -14.50 7.84 3.05
CA LEU A 97 -13.39 7.52 3.95
C LEU A 97 -13.76 7.95 5.36
N GLY A 98 -13.59 7.05 6.31
CA GLY A 98 -13.82 7.27 7.73
C GLY A 98 -12.52 7.52 8.49
N ASN A 99 -12.54 7.13 9.76
CA ASN A 99 -11.45 7.37 10.70
C ASN A 99 -10.20 6.55 10.38
N GLN A 100 -9.05 7.11 10.74
CA GLN A 100 -7.79 6.38 10.78
C GLN A 100 -7.78 5.49 12.02
N ILE A 101 -7.61 4.18 11.83
CA ILE A 101 -7.58 3.20 12.94
C ILE A 101 -6.17 2.71 13.25
N GLY A 102 -5.23 2.87 12.32
CA GLY A 102 -3.86 2.43 12.50
C GLY A 102 -2.86 3.35 11.81
N VAL A 103 -1.80 3.70 12.53
CA VAL A 103 -0.59 4.33 11.99
C VAL A 103 0.55 3.37 12.26
N GLY A 104 0.97 2.63 11.24
CA GLY A 104 2.13 1.75 11.31
C GLY A 104 3.42 2.47 10.87
N LYS A 105 4.56 1.82 11.11
CA LYS A 105 5.86 2.25 10.58
C LYS A 105 5.83 2.31 9.05
N GLU A 106 5.16 1.34 8.42
CA GLU A 106 5.19 1.15 6.96
C GLU A 106 3.84 1.35 6.26
N SER A 107 2.75 1.53 7.00
CA SER A 107 1.44 1.73 6.40
C SER A 107 0.48 2.54 7.28
N ASP A 108 -0.42 3.28 6.63
CA ASP A 108 -1.56 3.93 7.28
C ASP A 108 -2.85 3.14 6.98
N ILE A 109 -3.66 2.88 8.01
CA ILE A 109 -4.90 2.10 7.91
C ILE A 109 -6.11 2.99 8.19
N TYR A 110 -7.03 3.06 7.23
CA TYR A 110 -8.26 3.84 7.31
C TYR A 110 -9.49 2.94 7.17
N ILE A 111 -10.53 3.23 7.94
CA ILE A 111 -11.87 2.71 7.65
C ILE A 111 -12.40 3.44 6.41
N SER A 112 -13.08 2.72 5.55
CA SER A 112 -13.75 3.22 4.36
C SER A 112 -15.10 2.52 4.19
N ALA A 113 -15.98 3.08 3.36
CA ALA A 113 -17.24 2.42 3.01
C ALA A 113 -17.36 2.29 1.49
N GLY A 114 -17.87 1.14 1.06
CA GLY A 114 -18.27 0.89 -0.32
C GLY A 114 -19.56 1.65 -0.69
N PRO A 115 -19.95 1.67 -1.97
CA PRO A 115 -21.20 2.30 -2.43
C PRO A 115 -22.48 1.69 -1.84
N ASP A 116 -22.39 0.44 -1.39
CA ASP A 116 -23.44 -0.32 -0.71
C ASP A 116 -23.49 -0.06 0.82
N GLY A 117 -22.54 0.72 1.34
CA GLY A 117 -22.38 0.95 2.77
C GLY A 117 -21.60 -0.15 3.51
N ARG A 118 -21.08 -1.17 2.81
CA ARG A 118 -20.20 -2.18 3.41
C ARG A 118 -18.94 -1.50 3.93
N GLN A 119 -18.58 -1.75 5.18
CA GLN A 119 -17.34 -1.27 5.77
C GLN A 119 -16.15 -2.04 5.18
N LEU A 120 -15.11 -1.29 4.82
CA LEU A 120 -13.89 -1.77 4.16
C LEU A 120 -12.68 -1.11 4.81
N ILE A 121 -11.51 -1.71 4.63
CA ILE A 121 -10.23 -1.12 5.03
C ILE A 121 -9.49 -0.60 3.81
N LEU A 122 -8.99 0.63 3.90
CA LEU A 122 -8.00 1.19 3.00
C LEU A 122 -6.64 1.21 3.68
N LYS A 123 -5.71 0.39 3.19
CA LYS A 123 -4.30 0.37 3.60
C LYS A 123 -3.47 1.17 2.61
N LEU A 124 -2.74 2.18 3.09
CA LEU A 124 -1.79 2.98 2.32
C LEU A 124 -0.37 2.58 2.70
N HIS A 125 0.43 2.13 1.74
CA HIS A 125 1.83 1.79 1.95
C HIS A 125 2.72 3.03 1.96
N ARG A 126 3.60 3.11 2.96
CA ARG A 126 4.42 4.27 3.30
C ARG A 126 5.86 3.84 3.58
N LEU A 127 6.47 3.18 2.60
CA LEU A 127 7.87 2.78 2.70
C LEU A 127 8.76 4.03 2.75
N GLY A 128 9.83 3.96 3.56
CA GLY A 128 10.75 5.08 3.79
C GLY A 128 10.28 6.09 4.85
N ARG A 129 9.18 5.83 5.56
CA ARG A 129 8.82 6.56 6.78
C ARG A 129 9.69 6.05 7.94
N ILE A 130 10.88 6.63 8.07
CA ILE A 130 11.87 6.26 9.10
C ILE A 130 11.29 6.45 10.51
N SER A 131 11.45 5.45 11.38
CA SER A 131 11.50 5.69 12.83
C SER A 131 12.91 6.17 13.18
N PHE A 132 13.04 7.37 13.73
CA PHE A 132 14.31 8.08 13.98
C PHE A 132 15.31 7.40 14.95
N ARG A 133 15.05 6.18 15.45
CA ARG A 133 15.87 5.54 16.49
C ARG A 133 17.22 4.98 16.00
N SER A 134 17.48 4.77 14.71
CA SER A 134 18.79 4.29 14.22
C SER A 134 19.30 5.08 13.01
N VAL A 135 19.94 6.22 13.29
CA VAL A 135 20.46 7.17 12.27
C VAL A 135 21.82 6.73 11.69
N LYS A 136 22.53 5.76 12.32
CA LYS A 136 23.94 5.48 11.98
C LYS A 136 24.12 4.54 10.78
N ALA A 137 23.28 3.53 10.60
CA ALA A 137 23.32 2.61 9.45
C ALA A 137 22.53 3.15 8.24
N ASN A 138 21.46 3.90 8.51
CA ASN A 138 20.50 4.40 7.54
C ASN A 138 21.04 5.52 6.62
N ARG A 139 22.04 6.27 7.09
CA ARG A 139 22.45 7.51 6.41
C ARG A 139 23.02 7.29 5.01
N ASP A 140 23.69 6.17 4.74
CA ASP A 140 24.33 5.95 3.42
C ASP A 140 23.43 5.22 2.42
N TYR A 141 22.43 4.45 2.90
CA TYR A 141 21.46 3.76 2.03
C TYR A 141 20.28 4.66 1.65
N LEU A 142 19.73 5.44 2.60
CA LEU A 142 18.65 6.41 2.35
C LEU A 142 19.10 7.61 1.50
N ARG A 143 20.36 8.04 1.62
CA ARG A 143 20.89 9.23 0.92
C ARG A 143 21.14 9.00 -0.59
N LYS A 144 21.11 7.73 -1.06
CA LYS A 144 21.27 7.37 -2.48
C LYS A 144 19.95 7.17 -3.23
N ARG A 145 18.79 7.26 -2.57
CA ARG A 145 17.48 7.05 -3.23
C ARG A 145 16.59 8.29 -3.12
N SER A 146 16.13 8.77 -4.28
CA SER A 146 15.21 9.91 -4.38
C SER A 146 13.80 9.56 -3.90
N THR A 147 12.98 10.58 -3.61
CA THR A 147 11.58 10.40 -3.18
C THR A 147 10.75 9.54 -4.16
N GLY A 148 11.06 9.61 -5.46
CA GLY A 148 10.42 8.78 -6.48
C GLY A 148 10.68 7.28 -6.29
N SER A 149 11.83 6.91 -5.73
CA SER A 149 12.14 5.51 -5.40
C SER A 149 11.25 4.98 -4.28
N TRP A 150 10.87 5.78 -3.30
CA TRP A 150 10.04 5.34 -2.17
C TRP A 150 8.58 5.14 -2.55
N MET A 151 8.04 6.05 -3.37
CA MET A 151 6.71 5.90 -3.96
C MET A 151 6.63 4.66 -4.85
N TYR A 152 7.68 4.41 -5.64
CA TYR A 152 7.78 3.22 -6.47
C TYR A 152 7.80 1.93 -5.62
N LEU A 153 8.61 1.87 -4.57
CA LEU A 153 8.64 0.72 -3.66
C LEU A 153 7.30 0.51 -2.96
N SER A 154 6.65 1.58 -2.49
CA SER A 154 5.33 1.49 -1.85
C SER A 154 4.26 0.96 -2.80
N ARG A 155 4.35 1.31 -4.09
CA ARG A 155 3.49 0.74 -5.14
C ARG A 155 3.75 -0.76 -5.34
N LEU A 156 5.02 -1.18 -5.34
CA LEU A 156 5.37 -2.60 -5.46
C LEU A 156 4.89 -3.42 -4.26
N ALA A 157 5.05 -2.89 -3.04
CA ALA A 157 4.57 -3.53 -1.81
C ALA A 157 3.06 -3.75 -1.85
N ALA A 158 2.28 -2.71 -2.19
CA ALA A 158 0.83 -2.81 -2.33
C ALA A 158 0.39 -3.80 -3.41
N GLN A 159 1.12 -3.83 -4.54
CA GLN A 159 0.84 -4.78 -5.63
C GLN A 159 1.09 -6.22 -5.17
N LYS A 160 2.21 -6.47 -4.50
CA LYS A 160 2.59 -7.79 -3.96
C LYS A 160 1.59 -8.26 -2.91
N GLU A 161 1.23 -7.41 -1.95
CA GLU A 161 0.26 -7.74 -0.91
C GLU A 161 -1.11 -8.10 -1.50
N HIS A 162 -1.65 -7.28 -2.40
CA HIS A 162 -2.94 -7.56 -3.04
C HIS A 162 -2.91 -8.86 -3.88
N ALA A 163 -1.80 -9.14 -4.57
CA ALA A 163 -1.65 -10.38 -5.32
C ALA A 163 -1.66 -11.62 -4.41
N PHE A 164 -0.90 -11.59 -3.30
CA PHE A 164 -0.93 -12.68 -2.32
C PHE A 164 -2.30 -12.83 -1.68
N MET A 165 -2.91 -11.75 -1.23
CA MET A 165 -4.23 -11.78 -0.59
C MET A 165 -5.29 -12.41 -1.51
N ARG A 166 -5.27 -12.10 -2.81
CA ARG A 166 -6.17 -12.72 -3.80
C ARG A 166 -6.00 -14.22 -3.92
N VAL A 167 -4.75 -14.66 -4.00
CA VAL A 167 -4.43 -16.08 -4.17
C VAL A 167 -4.74 -16.85 -2.89
N LEU A 168 -4.37 -16.31 -1.72
CA LEU A 168 -4.65 -16.92 -0.42
C LEU A 168 -6.14 -16.99 -0.10
N TYR A 169 -6.90 -15.92 -0.39
CA TYR A 169 -8.35 -15.90 -0.19
C TYR A 169 -9.04 -16.97 -1.04
N ARG A 170 -8.64 -17.11 -2.31
CA ARG A 170 -9.19 -18.14 -3.21
C ARG A 170 -8.91 -19.56 -2.73
N GLU A 171 -7.72 -19.81 -2.16
CA GLU A 171 -7.35 -21.11 -1.60
C GLU A 171 -7.95 -21.39 -0.20
N GLY A 172 -8.79 -20.48 0.31
CA GLY A 172 -9.48 -20.64 1.58
C GLY A 172 -8.55 -20.54 2.80
N PHE A 173 -7.52 -19.70 2.71
CA PHE A 173 -6.79 -19.26 3.91
C PHE A 173 -7.61 -18.19 4.67
N PRO A 174 -7.47 -18.11 5.99
CA PRO A 174 -8.14 -17.09 6.78
C PRO A 174 -7.43 -15.74 6.60
N VAL A 175 -7.74 -15.05 5.51
CA VAL A 175 -7.23 -13.72 5.16
C VAL A 175 -8.40 -12.82 4.77
N PRO A 176 -8.26 -11.48 4.86
CA PRO A 176 -9.31 -10.57 4.41
C PRO A 176 -9.64 -10.74 2.92
N GLU A 177 -10.90 -10.53 2.55
CA GLU A 177 -11.29 -10.45 1.14
C GLU A 177 -10.60 -9.25 0.47
N PRO A 178 -9.81 -9.45 -0.59
CA PRO A 178 -9.21 -8.36 -1.36
C PRO A 178 -10.24 -7.75 -2.32
N VAL A 179 -10.51 -6.45 -2.19
CA VAL A 179 -11.53 -5.75 -2.97
C VAL A 179 -10.92 -5.01 -4.16
N ALA A 180 -9.86 -4.22 -3.93
CA ALA A 180 -9.24 -3.43 -5.00
C ALA A 180 -7.78 -3.05 -4.67
N TRP A 181 -7.03 -2.68 -5.70
CA TRP A 181 -5.68 -2.15 -5.57
C TRP A 181 -5.47 -0.96 -6.53
N SER A 182 -4.78 0.07 -6.04
CA SER A 182 -4.37 1.23 -6.84
C SER A 182 -3.10 1.85 -6.28
N ARG A 183 -2.05 1.92 -7.10
CA ARG A 183 -0.74 2.49 -6.73
C ARG A 183 -0.21 1.83 -5.45
N HIS A 184 -0.01 2.60 -4.39
CA HIS A 184 0.47 2.17 -3.08
C HIS A 184 -0.67 1.85 -2.11
N THR A 185 -1.90 1.66 -2.60
CA THR A 185 -3.08 1.44 -1.75
C THR A 185 -3.79 0.13 -2.06
N VAL A 186 -4.26 -0.54 -1.02
CA VAL A 186 -5.05 -1.78 -1.09
C VAL A 186 -6.36 -1.55 -0.34
N VAL A 187 -7.47 -1.98 -0.93
CA VAL A 187 -8.79 -2.01 -0.33
C VAL A 187 -9.14 -3.46 -0.03
N MET A 188 -9.50 -3.75 1.20
CA MET A 188 -9.81 -5.10 1.68
C MET A 188 -11.02 -5.08 2.62
N GLU A 189 -11.55 -6.25 2.94
CA GLU A 189 -12.63 -6.41 3.91
C GLU A 189 -12.25 -5.84 5.29
N PHE A 190 -13.21 -5.17 5.93
CA PHE A 190 -13.13 -4.87 7.34
C PHE A 190 -13.52 -6.10 8.16
N ILE A 191 -12.62 -6.49 9.06
CA ILE A 191 -12.82 -7.62 9.95
C ILE A 191 -12.86 -7.07 11.37
N ASP A 192 -13.99 -7.29 12.04
CA ASP A 192 -14.17 -6.97 13.45
C ASP A 192 -13.39 -7.98 14.31
N ALA A 193 -12.11 -7.69 14.51
CA ALA A 193 -11.15 -8.55 15.17
C ALA A 193 -10.06 -7.71 15.83
N PHE A 194 -9.43 -8.27 16.86
CA PHE A 194 -8.37 -7.61 17.60
C PHE A 194 -7.00 -8.23 17.28
N PRO A 195 -5.91 -7.45 17.20
CA PRO A 195 -4.57 -8.02 17.12
C PRO A 195 -4.32 -9.00 18.27
N LEU A 196 -3.64 -10.12 18.00
CA LEU A 196 -3.35 -11.15 18.99
C LEU A 196 -2.64 -10.58 20.23
N ARG A 197 -1.79 -9.56 20.05
CA ARG A 197 -1.16 -8.82 21.17
C ARG A 197 -2.17 -8.29 22.20
N MET A 198 -3.36 -7.87 21.79
CA MET A 198 -4.38 -7.27 22.65
C MET A 198 -5.25 -8.31 23.37
N ILE A 199 -5.13 -9.59 23.03
CA ILE A 199 -5.92 -10.66 23.64
C ILE A 199 -5.34 -11.02 25.01
N GLU A 200 -6.10 -10.76 26.07
CA GLU A 200 -5.67 -11.06 27.45
C GLU A 200 -5.84 -12.54 27.81
N LYS A 201 -6.97 -13.13 27.40
CA LYS A 201 -7.37 -14.48 27.81
C LYS A 201 -7.76 -15.31 26.60
N VAL A 202 -7.08 -16.44 26.45
CA VAL A 202 -7.40 -17.44 25.43
C VAL A 202 -7.93 -18.68 26.16
N PRO A 203 -9.21 -19.06 25.99
CA PRO A 203 -9.80 -20.19 26.69
C PRO A 203 -9.09 -21.53 26.41
N ASN A 204 -8.56 -21.70 25.19
CA ASN A 204 -7.80 -22.88 24.80
C ASN A 204 -6.55 -22.49 23.99
N PRO A 205 -5.44 -22.17 24.67
CA PRO A 205 -4.20 -21.78 24.01
C PRO A 205 -3.63 -22.88 23.11
N GLY A 206 -3.76 -24.14 23.50
CA GLY A 206 -3.25 -25.27 22.71
C GLY A 206 -3.94 -25.41 21.36
N LYS A 207 -5.26 -25.18 21.31
CA LYS A 207 -6.01 -25.18 20.05
C LYS A 207 -5.58 -24.03 19.13
N LEU A 208 -5.50 -22.80 19.66
CA LEU A 208 -5.09 -21.64 18.86
C LEU A 208 -3.65 -21.80 18.35
N TYR A 209 -2.74 -22.29 19.20
CA TYR A 209 -1.37 -22.60 18.81
C TYR A 209 -1.32 -23.61 17.66
N ALA A 210 -2.10 -24.70 17.75
CA ALA A 210 -2.16 -25.71 16.69
C ALA A 210 -2.70 -25.14 15.38
N GLU A 211 -3.73 -24.29 15.41
CA GLU A 211 -4.29 -23.62 14.23
C GLU A 211 -3.28 -22.66 13.56
N LEU A 212 -2.53 -21.89 14.36
CA LEU A 212 -1.48 -21.01 13.84
C LEU A 212 -0.31 -21.80 13.23
N MET A 213 0.14 -22.85 13.91
CA MET A 213 1.20 -23.72 13.38
C MET A 213 0.77 -24.46 12.11
N ASP A 214 -0.48 -24.93 12.04
CA ASP A 214 -1.04 -25.53 10.83
C ASP A 214 -1.10 -24.51 9.68
N THR A 215 -1.44 -23.25 9.98
CA THR A 215 -1.44 -22.17 8.98
C THR A 215 -0.04 -21.95 8.39
N ILE A 216 1.00 -21.89 9.22
CA ILE A 216 2.40 -21.77 8.77
C ILE A 216 2.79 -22.96 7.88
N VAL A 217 2.45 -24.19 8.29
CA VAL A 217 2.72 -25.40 7.50
C VAL A 217 1.94 -25.41 6.19
N ARG A 218 0.67 -24.97 6.19
CA ARG A 218 -0.18 -24.90 5.00
C ARG A 218 0.34 -23.88 4.00
N LEU A 219 0.84 -22.73 4.46
CA LEU A 219 1.53 -21.74 3.61
C LEU A 219 2.77 -22.38 2.96
N ALA A 220 3.62 -23.04 3.75
CA ALA A 220 4.84 -23.68 3.24
C ALA A 220 4.54 -24.77 2.21
N ARG A 221 3.49 -25.58 2.43
CA ARG A 221 3.02 -26.59 1.45
C ARG A 221 2.57 -25.98 0.12
N ARG A 222 2.11 -24.73 0.15
CA ARG A 222 1.71 -23.96 -1.04
C ARG A 222 2.83 -23.09 -1.60
N GLY A 223 4.06 -23.30 -1.13
CA GLY A 223 5.26 -22.65 -1.65
C GLY A 223 5.58 -21.29 -1.01
N LEU A 224 4.86 -20.89 0.04
CA LEU A 224 4.95 -19.57 0.65
C LEU A 224 5.42 -19.62 2.11
N ILE A 225 6.17 -18.60 2.51
CA ILE A 225 6.55 -18.33 3.89
C ILE A 225 6.16 -16.89 4.17
N HIS A 226 5.46 -16.63 5.27
CA HIS A 226 4.97 -15.29 5.58
C HIS A 226 6.14 -14.32 5.77
N GLY A 227 7.17 -14.74 6.50
CA GLY A 227 8.38 -13.97 6.74
C GLY A 227 8.21 -12.87 7.78
N ASP A 228 7.03 -12.67 8.36
CA ASP A 228 6.80 -11.75 9.47
C ASP A 228 5.59 -12.21 10.30
N PHE A 229 5.57 -13.50 10.65
CA PHE A 229 4.44 -14.12 11.33
C PHE A 229 4.53 -13.90 12.85
N ASN A 230 3.95 -12.80 13.32
CA ASN A 230 4.03 -12.34 14.71
C ASN A 230 2.65 -11.97 15.28
N GLU A 231 2.58 -11.61 16.57
CA GLU A 231 1.34 -11.26 17.28
C GLU A 231 0.67 -9.96 16.82
N PHE A 232 1.33 -9.15 15.99
CA PHE A 232 0.78 -7.92 15.40
C PHE A 232 0.08 -8.19 14.06
N ASN A 233 0.56 -9.20 13.32
CA ASN A 233 0.05 -9.58 12.00
C ASN A 233 -1.00 -10.71 12.04
N ILE A 234 -1.45 -11.07 13.25
CA ILE A 234 -2.53 -12.03 13.49
C ILE A 234 -3.67 -11.29 14.16
N LEU A 235 -4.83 -11.25 13.50
CA LEU A 235 -6.08 -10.78 14.05
C LEU A 235 -6.89 -11.96 14.59
N ILE A 236 -7.50 -11.80 15.76
CA ILE A 236 -8.37 -12.78 16.38
C ILE A 236 -9.80 -12.27 16.28
N LYS A 237 -10.60 -12.99 15.48
CA LYS A 237 -12.05 -12.77 15.41
C LYS A 237 -12.73 -13.60 16.47
N GLU A 238 -13.54 -12.96 17.29
CA GLU A 238 -14.31 -13.59 18.35
C GLU A 238 -15.74 -13.83 17.85
N GLU A 239 -16.19 -15.09 17.85
CA GLU A 239 -17.53 -15.47 17.40
C GLU A 239 -18.22 -16.34 18.46
N GLY A 240 -19.43 -15.96 18.86
CA GLY A 240 -20.28 -16.75 19.76
C GLY A 240 -20.70 -15.99 21.03
N PRO A 241 -21.65 -16.54 21.79
CA PRO A 241 -22.04 -15.98 23.09
C PRO A 241 -20.90 -16.11 24.11
N ASP A 242 -20.86 -15.21 25.10
CA ASP A 242 -19.78 -15.05 26.09
C ASP A 242 -19.28 -16.36 26.73
N ASP A 243 -20.15 -17.35 26.91
CA ASP A 243 -19.81 -18.65 27.52
C ASP A 243 -19.10 -19.64 26.56
N LYS A 244 -19.13 -19.41 25.24
CA LYS A 244 -18.49 -20.26 24.21
C LYS A 244 -17.92 -19.42 23.08
N ILE A 245 -16.95 -18.58 23.41
CA ILE A 245 -16.21 -17.77 22.43
C ILE A 245 -15.36 -18.70 21.56
N LYS A 246 -15.64 -18.69 20.26
CA LYS A 246 -14.78 -19.30 19.24
C LYS A 246 -13.84 -18.23 18.72
N LEU A 247 -12.54 -18.45 18.92
CA LEU A 247 -11.49 -17.62 18.34
C LEU A 247 -11.15 -18.14 16.95
N THR A 248 -11.13 -17.25 15.96
CA THR A 248 -10.69 -17.56 14.59
C THR A 248 -9.50 -16.67 14.25
N PRO A 249 -8.29 -17.22 14.05
CA PRO A 249 -7.13 -16.45 13.67
C PRO A 249 -7.17 -16.08 12.18
N ILE A 250 -6.84 -14.83 11.89
CA ILE A 250 -6.84 -14.24 10.55
C ILE A 250 -5.49 -13.58 10.34
N VAL A 251 -4.82 -13.91 9.24
CA VAL A 251 -3.46 -13.46 8.94
C VAL A 251 -3.52 -12.26 8.01
N ILE A 252 -2.72 -11.24 8.31
CA ILE A 252 -2.62 -10.01 7.53
C ILE A 252 -1.14 -9.68 7.24
N ASP A 253 -0.94 -8.74 6.31
CA ASP A 253 0.37 -8.18 5.95
C ASP A 253 1.32 -9.13 5.18
N PHE A 254 1.08 -9.24 3.87
CA PHE A 254 1.85 -10.11 2.95
C PHE A 254 2.97 -9.46 2.10
N PRO A 255 3.44 -8.20 2.29
CA PRO A 255 4.52 -7.66 1.46
C PRO A 255 5.85 -8.38 1.71
N GLN A 256 6.05 -8.95 2.90
CA GLN A 256 7.25 -9.67 3.33
C GLN A 256 7.27 -11.16 2.96
N THR A 257 6.21 -11.65 2.32
CA THR A 257 6.09 -13.07 1.96
C THR A 257 7.17 -13.46 0.95
N VAL A 258 7.82 -14.60 1.22
CA VAL A 258 8.91 -15.16 0.40
C VAL A 258 8.54 -16.56 -0.10
N SER A 259 9.14 -16.94 -1.23
CA SER A 259 9.03 -18.32 -1.74
C SER A 259 9.85 -19.29 -0.88
N THR A 260 9.34 -20.51 -0.76
CA THR A 260 10.08 -21.65 -0.18
C THR A 260 11.37 -22.01 -0.94
N ASN A 261 11.53 -21.56 -2.19
CA ASN A 261 12.75 -21.75 -2.97
C ASN A 261 13.83 -20.68 -2.69
N HIS A 262 13.54 -19.70 -1.80
CA HIS A 262 14.49 -18.66 -1.44
C HIS A 262 15.70 -19.26 -0.70
N MET A 263 16.89 -18.67 -0.90
CA MET A 263 18.14 -19.15 -0.26
C MET A 263 18.03 -19.21 1.27
N ASN A 264 17.33 -18.24 1.86
CA ASN A 264 17.11 -18.11 3.29
C ASN A 264 15.73 -18.64 3.75
N ALA A 265 15.01 -19.40 2.92
CA ALA A 265 13.66 -19.86 3.22
C ALA A 265 13.56 -20.58 4.58
N LYS A 266 14.53 -21.46 4.88
CA LYS A 266 14.58 -22.16 6.18
C LYS A 266 14.66 -21.20 7.36
N MET A 267 15.49 -20.16 7.25
CA MET A 267 15.66 -19.17 8.32
C MET A 267 14.37 -18.37 8.56
N TYR A 268 13.67 -17.94 7.51
CA TYR A 268 12.38 -17.26 7.64
C TYR A 268 11.29 -18.16 8.25
N PHE A 269 11.22 -19.43 7.84
CA PHE A 269 10.27 -20.38 8.40
C PHE A 269 10.54 -20.63 9.89
N ASP A 270 11.79 -20.91 10.25
CA ASP A 270 12.18 -21.16 11.64
C ASP A 270 11.94 -19.90 12.51
N ARG A 271 12.11 -18.69 11.94
CA ARG A 271 11.77 -17.42 12.59
C ARG A 271 10.27 -17.28 12.86
N ASP A 272 9.43 -17.49 11.86
CA ASP A 272 7.96 -17.44 12.00
C ASP A 272 7.47 -18.40 13.10
N VAL A 273 8.00 -19.63 13.13
CA VAL A 273 7.70 -20.62 14.18
C VAL A 273 8.20 -20.16 15.56
N ALA A 274 9.41 -19.62 15.65
CA ALA A 274 10.00 -19.15 16.90
C ALA A 274 9.23 -17.96 17.49
N CYS A 275 8.76 -17.01 16.65
CA CYS A 275 7.96 -15.87 17.09
C CYS A 275 6.69 -16.33 17.82
N ILE A 276 5.95 -17.27 17.23
CA ILE A 276 4.73 -17.82 17.85
C ILE A 276 5.05 -18.60 19.12
N LYS A 277 6.07 -19.47 19.11
CA LYS A 277 6.48 -20.20 20.34
C LYS A 277 6.80 -19.23 21.47
N ARG A 278 7.60 -18.20 21.19
CA ARG A 278 8.01 -17.18 22.17
C ARG A 278 6.83 -16.36 22.68
N TYR A 279 5.86 -16.03 21.82
CA TYR A 279 4.65 -15.32 22.25
C TYR A 279 3.80 -16.19 23.20
N PHE A 280 3.52 -17.44 22.83
CA PHE A 280 2.70 -18.35 23.64
C PHE A 280 3.35 -18.69 24.98
N GLU A 281 4.66 -18.87 25.01
CA GLU A 281 5.41 -19.11 26.24
C GLU A 281 5.38 -17.90 27.18
N ARG A 282 5.64 -16.69 26.64
CA ARG A 282 5.71 -15.48 27.47
C ARG A 282 4.34 -15.00 27.95
N ARG A 283 3.37 -14.87 27.04
CA ARG A 283 2.06 -14.24 27.31
C ARG A 283 1.02 -15.24 27.79
N LEU A 284 0.92 -16.41 27.17
CA LEU A 284 -0.12 -17.41 27.47
C LEU A 284 0.36 -18.53 28.40
N LYS A 285 1.64 -18.51 28.81
CA LYS A 285 2.29 -19.54 29.64
C LYS A 285 2.08 -20.96 29.10
N TYR A 286 1.98 -21.08 27.77
CA TYR A 286 1.74 -22.32 27.07
C TYR A 286 3.00 -22.75 26.33
N THR A 287 3.44 -23.97 26.58
CA THR A 287 4.53 -24.62 25.85
C THR A 287 3.99 -25.88 25.19
N SER A 288 4.44 -26.14 23.96
CA SER A 288 4.04 -27.33 23.21
C SER A 288 5.05 -28.44 23.43
N ASP A 289 4.57 -29.66 23.69
CA ASP A 289 5.42 -30.85 23.77
C ASP A 289 5.96 -31.29 22.40
N VAL A 290 5.42 -30.73 21.31
CA VAL A 290 5.83 -31.04 19.94
C VAL A 290 7.03 -30.19 19.55
N PRO A 291 8.20 -30.79 19.25
CA PRO A 291 9.43 -30.03 18.96
C PRO A 291 9.35 -29.27 17.62
N GLY A 292 8.59 -29.78 16.65
CA GLY A 292 8.36 -29.16 15.34
C GLY A 292 7.41 -27.95 15.38
N PRO A 293 6.91 -27.48 14.22
CA PRO A 293 7.18 -28.00 12.87
C PRO A 293 8.59 -27.61 12.37
N PHE A 294 9.24 -28.51 11.63
CA PHE A 294 10.51 -28.22 10.95
C PHE A 294 10.27 -27.97 9.46
N PHE A 295 11.07 -27.08 8.86
CA PHE A 295 10.93 -26.71 7.45
C PHE A 295 10.94 -27.91 6.49
N ALA A 296 11.84 -28.88 6.73
CA ALA A 296 11.94 -30.10 5.91
C ALA A 296 10.66 -30.95 5.97
N ASP A 297 9.96 -30.97 7.10
CA ASP A 297 8.72 -31.74 7.27
C ASP A 297 7.52 -31.01 6.65
N ALA A 298 7.51 -29.67 6.70
CA ALA A 298 6.49 -28.87 6.05
C ALA A 298 6.49 -29.06 4.51
N LEU A 299 7.67 -29.22 3.91
CA LEU A 299 7.83 -29.41 2.46
C LEU A 299 7.45 -30.82 1.96
N LYS A 300 7.44 -31.86 2.80
CA LYS A 300 7.15 -33.24 2.38
C LYS A 300 5.74 -33.42 1.80
N GLY A 301 4.81 -32.52 2.11
CA GLY A 301 3.44 -32.52 1.59
C GLY A 301 3.15 -31.39 0.59
N ALA A 302 4.19 -30.75 0.05
CA ALA A 302 4.02 -29.70 -0.94
C ALA A 302 3.70 -30.30 -2.31
N ASP A 303 2.63 -29.82 -2.94
CA ASP A 303 2.27 -30.18 -4.31
C ASP A 303 2.94 -29.19 -5.28
N PRO A 304 3.86 -29.64 -6.16
CA PRO A 304 4.52 -28.77 -7.12
C PRO A 304 3.56 -28.06 -8.08
N GLU A 305 2.38 -28.64 -8.36
CA GLU A 305 1.41 -28.10 -9.32
C GLU A 305 0.53 -27.00 -8.71
N LEU A 306 0.43 -26.94 -7.38
CA LEU A 306 -0.43 -26.01 -6.64
C LEU A 306 0.34 -24.88 -5.94
N ARG A 307 1.51 -24.54 -6.48
CA ARG A 307 2.43 -23.53 -5.95
C ARG A 307 1.94 -22.11 -6.22
N LEU A 308 1.63 -21.39 -5.15
CA LEU A 308 1.07 -20.03 -5.22
C LEU A 308 2.14 -18.97 -5.49
N ASP A 309 3.41 -19.25 -5.17
CA ASP A 309 4.52 -18.33 -5.44
C ASP A 309 4.72 -18.10 -6.94
N VAL A 310 4.55 -19.13 -7.77
CA VAL A 310 4.63 -19.02 -9.23
C VAL A 310 3.47 -18.21 -9.79
N GLU A 311 2.27 -18.36 -9.24
CA GLU A 311 1.09 -17.62 -9.68
C GLU A 311 1.22 -16.12 -9.39
N VAL A 312 1.80 -15.76 -8.24
CA VAL A 312 2.07 -14.36 -7.91
C VAL A 312 3.15 -13.76 -8.82
N GLU A 313 4.19 -14.51 -9.20
CA GLU A 313 5.12 -14.07 -10.25
C GLU A 313 4.41 -13.84 -11.59
N ALA A 314 3.47 -14.73 -11.96
CA ALA A 314 2.69 -14.64 -13.19
C ALA A 314 1.72 -13.43 -13.20
N SER A 315 1.36 -12.87 -12.03
CA SER A 315 0.48 -11.70 -11.92
C SER A 315 1.07 -10.37 -12.41
N GLY A 316 2.27 -10.40 -13.01
CA GLY A 316 2.99 -9.24 -13.55
C GLY A 316 4.03 -8.67 -12.59
N PHE A 317 4.40 -9.42 -11.56
CA PHE A 317 5.45 -9.05 -10.61
C PHE A 317 6.79 -9.61 -11.09
N SER A 318 7.54 -8.80 -11.85
CA SER A 318 8.81 -9.25 -12.43
C SER A 318 9.86 -9.58 -11.37
N LYS A 319 10.78 -10.51 -11.67
CA LYS A 319 11.92 -10.86 -10.79
C LYS A 319 12.77 -9.66 -10.40
N LYS A 320 12.86 -8.63 -11.26
CA LYS A 320 13.54 -7.37 -10.94
C LYS A 320 12.82 -6.59 -9.85
N MET A 321 11.49 -6.48 -9.95
CA MET A 321 10.65 -5.81 -8.95
C MET A 321 10.70 -6.54 -7.61
N ALA A 322 10.67 -7.88 -7.62
CA ALA A 322 10.86 -8.69 -6.43
C ALA A 322 12.19 -8.39 -5.75
N LYS A 323 13.30 -8.46 -6.49
CA LYS A 323 14.63 -8.17 -5.95
C LYS A 323 14.78 -6.74 -5.41
N ASP A 324 14.15 -5.76 -6.04
CA ASP A 324 14.19 -4.37 -5.57
C ASP A 324 13.41 -4.17 -4.27
N LEU A 325 12.31 -4.91 -4.09
CA LEU A 325 11.56 -4.94 -2.85
C LEU A 325 12.30 -5.75 -1.78
N ASP A 326 12.75 -6.97 -2.08
CA ASP A 326 13.45 -7.86 -1.13
C ASP A 326 14.70 -7.19 -0.53
N ARG A 327 15.46 -6.42 -1.32
CA ARG A 327 16.60 -5.62 -0.80
C ARG A 327 16.19 -4.55 0.22
N TYR A 328 14.98 -4.02 0.11
CA TYR A 328 14.45 -3.07 1.09
C TYR A 328 13.99 -3.80 2.34
N VAL A 329 13.28 -4.90 2.15
CA VAL A 329 12.82 -5.79 3.22
C VAL A 329 13.98 -6.28 4.06
N GLU A 330 15.06 -6.76 3.44
CA GLU A 330 16.26 -7.21 4.15
C GLU A 330 16.91 -6.06 4.94
N ALA A 331 16.95 -4.85 4.38
CA ALA A 331 17.54 -3.71 5.06
C ALA A 331 16.74 -3.30 6.32
N ILE A 332 15.41 -3.46 6.30
CA ILE A 332 14.54 -3.15 7.44
C ILE A 332 14.37 -4.32 8.40
N GLY A 333 14.34 -5.55 7.90
CA GLY A 333 14.23 -6.76 8.71
C GLY A 333 15.38 -6.91 9.69
N VAL A 334 16.59 -6.46 9.31
CA VAL A 334 17.73 -6.37 10.23
C VAL A 334 17.49 -5.35 11.37
N GLU A 335 16.77 -4.26 11.10
CA GLU A 335 16.41 -3.26 12.12
C GLU A 335 15.26 -3.73 13.03
N GLN A 336 14.30 -4.50 12.50
CA GLN A 336 13.28 -5.16 13.30
C GLN A 336 13.92 -6.13 14.30
N GLU A 337 14.90 -6.92 13.87
CA GLU A 337 15.64 -7.84 14.75
C GLU A 337 16.39 -7.08 15.86
N GLU A 338 17.07 -5.97 15.55
CA GLU A 338 17.67 -5.13 16.60
C GLU A 338 16.60 -4.55 17.55
N SER A 339 15.46 -4.09 17.01
CA SER A 339 14.40 -3.50 17.83
C SER A 339 13.65 -4.51 18.69
N ASP A 340 13.43 -5.74 18.21
CA ASP A 340 12.75 -6.81 18.93
C ASP A 340 13.66 -7.38 20.02
N VAL A 341 14.97 -7.42 19.79
CA VAL A 341 15.96 -7.77 20.82
C VAL A 341 15.98 -6.71 21.91
N ILE A 342 15.96 -5.42 21.57
CA ILE A 342 15.90 -4.31 22.54
C ILE A 342 14.57 -4.32 23.31
N ALA A 343 13.43 -4.44 22.62
CA ALA A 343 12.11 -4.50 23.25
C ALA A 343 11.98 -5.72 24.20
N SER A 344 12.61 -6.85 23.86
CA SER A 344 12.64 -8.02 24.74
C SER A 344 13.51 -7.84 25.99
N ALA A 345 14.42 -6.86 26.00
CA ALA A 345 15.25 -6.52 27.15
C ALA A 345 14.63 -5.42 28.04
N GLU A 346 13.84 -4.50 27.45
CA GLU A 346 13.20 -3.40 28.18
C GLU A 346 11.88 -3.80 28.87
N ASP A 347 11.17 -4.83 28.40
CA ASP A 347 9.94 -5.36 29.05
C ASP A 347 10.21 -6.11 30.40
N ALA A 348 11.45 -6.10 30.90
CA ALA A 348 11.84 -6.76 32.14
C ALA A 348 11.71 -5.88 33.39
N ASP A 349 11.56 -4.56 33.25
CA ASP A 349 11.42 -3.65 34.38
C ASP A 349 10.26 -2.65 34.18
N GLU A 350 9.45 -2.54 35.24
CA GLU A 350 8.41 -1.53 35.53
C GLU A 350 7.02 -1.63 34.87
N ILE A 351 6.11 -2.20 35.67
CA ILE A 351 4.75 -1.69 35.84
C ILE A 351 4.86 -0.33 36.55
N GLY A 352 4.54 0.76 35.86
CA GLY A 352 4.47 2.11 36.44
C GLY A 352 3.71 3.04 35.51
N GLU A 353 2.62 3.61 36.02
CA GLU A 353 1.78 4.61 35.35
C GLU A 353 2.59 5.90 35.12
N GLU A 354 2.70 6.39 33.88
CA GLU A 354 2.96 7.81 33.63
C GLU A 354 2.13 8.31 32.44
N GLU A 355 1.33 9.33 32.72
CA GLU A 355 0.62 10.17 31.75
C GLU A 355 1.64 11.02 30.99
N GLU A 356 1.68 10.95 29.65
CA GLU A 356 2.44 11.91 28.86
C GLU A 356 1.51 12.93 28.18
N GLU A 357 1.63 14.15 28.70
CA GLU A 357 1.09 15.42 28.24
C GLU A 357 1.74 15.80 26.89
N PHE A 358 0.91 16.07 25.87
CA PHE A 358 1.38 16.52 24.57
C PHE A 358 1.88 17.97 24.65
N GLY A 359 3.21 18.15 24.69
CA GLY A 359 3.86 19.44 24.41
C GLY A 359 3.84 19.74 22.92
N GLU A 360 3.09 20.76 22.53
CA GLU A 360 3.20 21.42 21.23
C GLU A 360 4.47 22.27 21.20
N ASP A 361 5.40 21.99 20.30
CA ASP A 361 6.43 22.95 19.88
C ASP A 361 6.86 22.61 18.43
N ASP A 362 6.50 23.50 17.51
CA ASP A 362 7.26 23.84 16.30
C ASP A 362 6.62 25.09 15.67
N GLU A 363 6.87 26.25 16.27
CA GLU A 363 6.75 27.56 15.61
C GLU A 363 8.11 27.94 15.01
N ASP A 364 8.31 27.67 13.71
CA ASP A 364 9.36 28.35 12.94
C ASP A 364 8.81 29.69 12.42
N VAL A 365 8.93 30.71 13.29
CA VAL A 365 8.81 32.13 12.95
C VAL A 365 10.03 32.54 12.12
N VAL A 366 9.83 32.98 10.88
CA VAL A 366 10.85 33.75 10.15
C VAL A 366 10.34 35.18 10.00
N HIS A 367 11.01 36.07 10.73
CA HIS A 367 10.85 37.52 10.72
C HIS A 367 10.92 38.11 9.30
N GLU A 368 9.96 38.96 8.98
CA GLU A 368 10.06 40.00 7.96
C GLU A 368 10.95 41.15 8.47
N THR A 369 11.91 41.59 7.65
CA THR A 369 12.29 43.00 7.52
C THR A 369 12.93 43.25 6.15
N GLY A 370 12.52 44.35 5.50
CA GLY A 370 13.39 45.12 4.59
C GLY A 370 12.92 45.24 3.14
N GLU A 371 12.40 46.42 2.81
CA GLU A 371 11.83 46.90 1.56
C GLU A 371 12.78 46.97 0.33
N GLU A 372 12.15 46.78 -0.84
CA GLU A 372 12.34 47.40 -2.16
C GLU A 372 13.73 47.54 -2.80
N ASP A 373 13.90 46.88 -3.96
CA ASP A 373 14.29 47.60 -5.17
C ASP A 373 13.83 46.88 -6.45
N VAL A 374 13.17 47.66 -7.31
CA VAL A 374 12.64 47.27 -8.63
C VAL A 374 13.78 47.19 -9.63
N GLN A 375 13.96 46.07 -10.32
CA GLN A 375 14.68 46.08 -11.62
C GLN A 375 14.28 44.92 -12.55
N GLN A 376 14.07 45.34 -13.78
CA GLN A 376 13.56 44.71 -15.00
C GLN A 376 14.12 43.31 -15.36
N ASP A 377 13.25 42.51 -15.98
CA ASP A 377 13.57 41.32 -16.78
C ASP A 377 14.70 41.58 -17.79
N PRO A 378 15.52 40.55 -18.09
CA PRO A 378 16.02 40.38 -19.43
C PRO A 378 15.31 39.20 -20.10
N GLU A 379 14.55 39.52 -21.16
CA GLU A 379 14.29 38.58 -22.26
C GLU A 379 15.62 38.00 -22.74
N ILE A 380 15.75 36.69 -22.71
CA ILE A 380 16.79 35.98 -23.46
C ILE A 380 16.08 35.12 -24.49
N ASP A 381 15.86 35.72 -25.66
CA ASP A 381 15.64 35.05 -26.92
C ASP A 381 16.93 34.30 -27.29
N ASP A 382 16.94 32.97 -27.12
CA ASP A 382 17.96 32.11 -27.72
C ASP A 382 17.34 31.39 -28.95
N PRO A 383 17.53 31.93 -30.17
CA PRO A 383 16.96 31.38 -31.40
C PRO A 383 17.55 30.01 -31.78
N LYS A 384 18.53 29.48 -31.05
CA LYS A 384 19.07 28.12 -31.28
C LYS A 384 18.29 27.02 -30.55
N LEU A 385 17.46 27.35 -29.57
CA LEU A 385 16.62 26.37 -28.85
C LEU A 385 15.33 26.03 -29.63
N ALA A 386 14.84 26.95 -30.45
CA ALA A 386 13.66 26.76 -31.29
C ALA A 386 13.90 25.77 -32.45
N ASP A 387 15.12 25.76 -33.01
CA ASP A 387 15.46 24.95 -34.19
C ASP A 387 15.69 23.46 -33.85
N GLN A 388 16.12 23.16 -32.61
CA GLN A 388 16.25 21.78 -32.13
C GLN A 388 14.92 21.14 -31.70
N LEU A 389 13.87 21.94 -31.46
CA LEU A 389 12.50 21.47 -31.18
C LEU A 389 11.68 21.21 -32.46
N GLY A 390 12.12 21.73 -33.61
CA GLY A 390 11.42 21.57 -34.90
C GLY A 390 11.74 20.30 -35.70
N SER A 391 12.75 19.51 -35.30
CA SER A 391 13.24 18.37 -36.11
C SER A 391 12.88 16.98 -35.58
N LEU A 392 12.07 16.87 -34.52
CA LEU A 392 11.55 15.58 -34.03
C LEU A 392 10.13 15.34 -34.53
N SER A 393 9.99 15.09 -35.84
CA SER A 393 8.78 14.48 -36.40
C SER A 393 8.81 12.97 -36.14
N VAL A 394 8.17 12.53 -35.05
CA VAL A 394 7.85 11.11 -34.86
C VAL A 394 6.56 10.82 -35.63
N GLN A 395 6.72 10.49 -36.91
CA GLN A 395 5.77 9.62 -37.59
C GLN A 395 6.16 8.19 -37.22
N ASP A 396 5.53 7.64 -36.19
CA ASP A 396 5.40 6.19 -36.03
C ASP A 396 3.91 5.89 -35.89
N GLU A 397 3.31 5.43 -36.98
CA GLU A 397 2.00 4.80 -36.97
C GLU A 397 2.08 3.47 -36.20
N PHE A 398 1.65 3.48 -34.94
CA PHE A 398 1.12 2.27 -34.30
C PHE A 398 -0.34 2.50 -33.95
N ALA A 399 -1.20 2.32 -34.95
CA ALA A 399 -2.64 2.15 -34.75
C ALA A 399 -2.89 0.81 -34.02
N VAL A 400 -2.88 0.83 -32.69
CA VAL A 400 -3.35 -0.31 -31.89
C VAL A 400 -4.85 -0.13 -31.66
N LYS A 401 -5.65 -0.94 -32.35
CA LYS A 401 -7.10 -1.08 -32.09
C LYS A 401 -7.33 -1.44 -30.62
N PRO A 402 -8.37 -0.92 -29.95
CA PRO A 402 -8.72 -1.36 -28.62
C PRO A 402 -9.10 -2.85 -28.64
N PRO A 403 -8.62 -3.67 -27.69
CA PRO A 403 -8.92 -5.10 -27.68
C PRO A 403 -10.40 -5.32 -27.48
N THR A 404 -10.97 -6.21 -28.28
CA THR A 404 -12.36 -6.66 -28.15
C THR A 404 -12.41 -7.94 -27.33
N ARG A 405 -13.56 -8.25 -26.72
CA ARG A 405 -13.75 -9.44 -25.86
C ARG A 405 -13.37 -10.78 -26.53
N ALA A 406 -13.28 -10.82 -27.86
CA ALA A 406 -12.86 -12.00 -28.62
C ALA A 406 -11.34 -12.29 -28.54
N ASP A 407 -10.51 -11.29 -28.20
CA ASP A 407 -9.04 -11.42 -28.19
C ASP A 407 -8.51 -12.23 -27.00
N PHE A 408 -9.39 -12.63 -26.06
CA PHE A 408 -9.07 -13.41 -24.86
C PHE A 408 -9.53 -14.87 -24.93
N GLY A 409 -9.95 -15.38 -26.10
CA GLY A 409 -10.26 -16.80 -26.27
C GLY A 409 -11.44 -17.32 -25.43
N LEU A 410 -12.30 -16.44 -24.92
CA LEU A 410 -13.52 -16.82 -24.21
C LEU A 410 -14.67 -16.96 -25.21
N ALA A 411 -14.98 -18.20 -25.59
CA ALA A 411 -16.23 -18.49 -26.30
C ALA A 411 -17.42 -18.30 -25.33
N PRO A 412 -18.54 -17.67 -25.74
CA PRO A 412 -19.72 -17.58 -24.90
C PRO A 412 -20.27 -18.99 -24.62
N LEU A 413 -20.54 -19.31 -23.35
CA LEU A 413 -21.40 -20.44 -23.03
C LEU A 413 -22.82 -20.11 -23.50
N ASP A 414 -23.38 -20.98 -24.34
CA ASP A 414 -24.81 -21.00 -24.69
C ASP A 414 -25.64 -21.26 -23.42
N LEU A 415 -26.04 -20.19 -22.75
CA LEU A 415 -27.16 -20.22 -21.82
C LEU A 415 -28.43 -20.01 -22.65
N GLN A 416 -29.21 -21.07 -22.76
CA GLN A 416 -30.57 -21.01 -23.30
C GLN A 416 -31.35 -19.93 -22.57
N SER A 417 -31.80 -18.94 -23.33
CA SER A 417 -32.70 -17.90 -22.86
C SER A 417 -34.12 -18.47 -22.78
N ASP A 418 -34.56 -18.83 -21.58
CA ASP A 418 -35.99 -18.92 -21.32
C ASP A 418 -36.53 -17.49 -21.20
N ALA A 419 -37.13 -17.05 -22.30
CA ALA A 419 -37.99 -15.88 -22.35
C ALA A 419 -39.29 -16.22 -21.64
N ASP A 420 -39.53 -15.63 -20.47
CA ASP A 420 -40.82 -15.05 -20.05
C ASP A 420 -40.80 -14.70 -18.56
N ALA A 421 -40.49 -13.45 -18.24
CA ALA A 421 -40.98 -12.81 -17.01
C ALA A 421 -41.02 -11.29 -17.23
N VAL A 422 -42.26 -10.78 -17.26
CA VAL A 422 -42.67 -9.44 -17.63
C VAL A 422 -42.03 -8.37 -16.72
N ALA A 423 -41.39 -7.39 -17.35
CA ALA A 423 -40.80 -6.23 -16.68
C ALA A 423 -41.89 -5.21 -16.29
N GLU A 424 -42.13 -5.05 -14.98
CA GLU A 424 -42.93 -3.96 -14.43
C GLU A 424 -42.04 -2.73 -14.15
N LYS A 425 -42.37 -1.59 -14.79
CA LYS A 425 -41.64 -0.33 -14.70
C LYS A 425 -41.83 0.34 -13.34
N VAL A 426 -40.81 0.36 -12.48
CA VAL A 426 -40.74 1.26 -11.32
C VAL A 426 -39.97 2.53 -11.69
N LYS A 427 -40.64 3.68 -11.58
CA LYS A 427 -40.08 5.03 -11.81
C LYS A 427 -39.00 5.35 -10.78
N GLY A 428 -37.76 5.59 -11.23
CA GLY A 428 -36.65 6.04 -10.39
C GLY A 428 -36.81 7.49 -9.89
N LYS A 429 -36.73 7.67 -8.57
CA LYS A 429 -36.53 8.97 -7.91
C LYS A 429 -35.09 9.46 -8.13
N LYS A 430 -34.93 10.78 -8.21
CA LYS A 430 -33.67 11.52 -8.48
C LYS A 430 -32.54 11.13 -7.52
N LYS A 431 -31.33 10.97 -8.08
CA LYS A 431 -30.05 10.80 -7.38
C LYS A 431 -29.76 12.00 -6.49
N ALA A 432 -29.53 11.77 -5.19
CA ALA A 432 -28.91 12.75 -4.31
C ALA A 432 -27.38 12.67 -4.51
N SER A 433 -26.80 13.72 -5.09
CA SER A 433 -25.36 13.95 -5.14
C SER A 433 -24.96 14.77 -3.91
N GLY A 434 -24.47 14.12 -2.88
CA GLY A 434 -23.96 14.79 -1.68
C GLY A 434 -23.19 13.80 -0.81
N TRP A 435 -21.96 14.14 -0.46
CA TRP A 435 -21.18 13.41 0.55
C TRP A 435 -21.69 13.77 1.94
N ALA A 436 -21.91 12.76 2.80
CA ALA A 436 -21.99 12.93 4.24
C ALA A 436 -20.63 12.55 4.86
N ILE A 437 -20.17 13.36 5.81
CA ILE A 437 -18.99 13.11 6.65
C ILE A 437 -19.46 12.35 7.89
#